data_AF-A0A6J1M652-F1
#
_entry.id   AF-A0A6J1M652-F1
#
_cell.length_a   1.000
_cell.length_b   1.000
_cell.length_c   1.000
_cell.angle_alpha   90.00
_cell.angle_beta   90.00
_cell.angle_gamma   90.00
#
_symmetry.space_group_name_H-M   'P 1'
#
loop_
_entity.id
_entity.type
_entity.pdbx_description
1 polymer ?
#
loop_
_entity_poly.entity_id
_entity_poly.type
_entity_poly.pdbx_seq_one_letter_code
_entity_poly.pdbx_strand_id
1 'polypeptide(L)'
;MVNAPLARDVLDNPILVAPLPYINFLRYFKRKHPTYGVRRLLQEAPAHWDAMTKGQKNLFQKKRILARVARSPQIRLCRVLHRNECKSIANYMRRTFRRKQNNRAK
;
A
#
# COMPACT_ATOMS: atom_id res chain seq x y z
N MET A 1 -15.15 -24.60 -1.25
CA MET A 1 -15.07 -23.73 -0.05
C MET A 1 -14.31 -22.47 -0.43
N VAL A 2 -14.96 -21.29 -0.43
CA VAL A 2 -14.26 -20.02 -0.71
C VAL A 2 -13.55 -19.61 0.56
N ASN A 3 -12.22 -19.62 0.55
CA ASN A 3 -11.42 -19.22 1.71
C ASN A 3 -11.77 -17.77 2.10
N ALA A 4 -12.02 -17.55 3.40
CA ALA A 4 -12.33 -16.23 3.91
C ALA A 4 -11.17 -15.25 3.61
N PRO A 5 -11.48 -13.99 3.20
CA PRO A 5 -10.44 -13.02 2.89
C PRO A 5 -9.61 -12.72 4.13
N LEU A 6 -8.30 -12.96 4.03
CA LEU A 6 -7.34 -12.57 5.05
C LEU A 6 -6.87 -11.14 4.81
N ALA A 7 -6.55 -10.43 5.88
CA ALA A 7 -6.07 -9.05 5.79
C ALA A 7 -4.85 -8.92 4.86
N ARG A 8 -3.90 -9.85 4.92
CA ARG A 8 -2.70 -9.85 4.05
C ARG A 8 -2.99 -10.00 2.56
N ASP A 9 -4.15 -10.54 2.19
CA ASP A 9 -4.50 -10.74 0.79
C ASP A 9 -5.10 -9.47 0.16
N VAL A 10 -5.49 -8.50 0.98
CA VAL A 10 -6.13 -7.26 0.55
C VAL A 10 -5.04 -6.24 0.23
N LEU A 11 -5.00 -5.77 -1.03
CA LEU A 11 -4.32 -4.57 -1.53
C LEU A 11 -3.17 -3.95 -0.68
N ASP A 12 -1.93 -4.14 -1.12
CA ASP A 12 -0.75 -3.63 -0.40
C ASP A 12 -0.28 -2.24 -0.86
N ASN A 13 -0.56 -1.86 -2.11
CA ASN A 13 -0.15 -0.57 -2.64
C ASN A 13 -1.10 0.54 -2.14
N PRO A 14 -0.64 1.49 -1.30
CA PRO A 14 -1.50 2.52 -0.71
C PRO A 14 -2.09 3.50 -1.74
N ILE A 15 -1.43 3.70 -2.89
CA ILE A 15 -1.88 4.64 -3.94
C ILE A 15 -3.14 4.12 -4.64
N LEU A 16 -3.30 2.80 -4.71
CA LEU A 16 -4.43 2.17 -5.41
C LEU A 16 -5.65 1.93 -4.51
N VAL A 17 -5.58 2.36 -3.23
CA VAL A 17 -6.68 2.19 -2.27
C VAL A 17 -7.81 3.17 -2.58
N ALA A 18 -8.93 2.63 -3.05
CA ALA A 18 -10.12 3.42 -3.34
C ALA A 18 -10.83 3.84 -2.03
N PRO A 19 -11.55 4.98 -2.02
CA PRO A 19 -12.39 5.38 -0.90
C PRO A 19 -13.50 4.38 -0.59
N LEU A 20 -14.10 3.80 -1.64
CA LEU A 20 -15.22 2.86 -1.54
C LEU A 20 -14.73 1.43 -1.24
N PRO A 21 -15.20 0.78 -0.16
CA PRO A 21 -14.78 -0.58 0.20
C PRO A 21 -15.05 -1.62 -0.88
N TYR A 22 -16.19 -1.50 -1.57
CA TYR A 22 -16.57 -2.44 -2.62
C TYR A 22 -15.56 -2.45 -3.78
N ILE A 23 -15.02 -1.29 -4.16
CA ILE A 23 -13.98 -1.19 -5.20
C ILE A 23 -12.68 -1.88 -4.77
N ASN A 24 -12.28 -1.75 -3.49
CA ASN A 24 -11.12 -2.47 -2.96
C ASN A 24 -11.36 -3.99 -2.97
N PHE A 25 -12.59 -4.42 -2.67
CA PHE A 25 -12.99 -5.81 -2.80
C PHE A 25 -12.92 -6.30 -4.25
N LEU A 26 -13.43 -5.56 -5.23
CA LEU A 26 -13.34 -5.95 -6.65
C LEU A 26 -11.90 -6.15 -7.09
N ARG A 27 -10.98 -5.29 -6.63
CA ARG A 27 -9.54 -5.45 -6.90
C ARG A 27 -8.98 -6.73 -6.28
N TYR A 28 -9.37 -7.05 -5.05
CA TYR A 28 -9.01 -8.32 -4.41
C TYR A 28 -9.61 -9.52 -5.15
N PHE A 29 -10.90 -9.44 -5.48
CA PHE A 29 -11.65 -10.50 -6.14
C PHE A 29 -11.07 -10.81 -7.52
N LYS A 30 -10.68 -9.77 -8.29
CA LYS A 30 -9.98 -9.93 -9.57
C LYS A 30 -8.62 -10.61 -9.42
N ARG A 31 -7.88 -10.40 -8.33
CA ARG A 31 -6.61 -11.11 -8.09
C ARG A 31 -6.83 -12.59 -7.77
N LYS A 32 -7.90 -12.92 -7.03
CA LYS A 32 -8.25 -14.31 -6.72
C LYS A 32 -8.83 -15.05 -7.95
N HIS A 33 -9.45 -14.31 -8.87
CA HIS A 33 -10.01 -14.85 -10.12
C HIS A 33 -9.36 -14.19 -11.35
N PRO A 34 -8.07 -14.48 -11.62
CA PRO A 34 -7.33 -13.80 -12.69
C PRO A 34 -7.94 -14.06 -14.07
N THR A 35 -8.54 -15.23 -14.29
CA THR A 35 -9.20 -15.62 -15.55
C THR A 35 -10.55 -14.94 -15.79
N TYR A 36 -11.16 -14.32 -14.78
CA TYR A 36 -12.47 -13.69 -14.95
C TYR A 36 -12.35 -12.41 -15.77
N GLY A 37 -13.01 -12.38 -16.94
CA GLY A 37 -13.23 -11.13 -17.66
C GLY A 37 -14.07 -10.14 -16.84
N VAL A 38 -14.06 -8.86 -17.22
CA VAL A 38 -14.76 -7.79 -16.48
C VAL A 38 -16.25 -8.11 -16.28
N ARG A 39 -16.92 -8.60 -17.33
CA ARG A 39 -18.35 -8.96 -17.28
C ARG A 39 -18.62 -10.05 -16.22
N ARG A 40 -17.88 -11.16 -16.28
CA ARG A 40 -18.04 -12.27 -15.33
C ARG A 40 -17.68 -11.84 -13.91
N LEU A 41 -16.63 -11.02 -13.76
CA LEU A 41 -16.25 -10.45 -12.47
C LEU A 41 -17.40 -9.67 -11.83
N LEU A 42 -18.06 -8.80 -12.60
CA LEU A 42 -19.16 -7.96 -12.10
C LEU A 42 -20.45 -8.75 -11.85
N GLN A 43 -20.65 -9.87 -12.53
CA GLN A 43 -21.79 -10.76 -12.29
C GLN A 43 -21.62 -11.58 -11.01
N GLU A 44 -20.42 -12.10 -10.76
CA GLU A 44 -20.14 -13.02 -9.63
C GLU A 44 -19.84 -12.25 -8.33
N ALA A 45 -19.17 -11.10 -8.43
CA ALA A 45 -18.71 -10.35 -7.26
C ALA A 45 -19.81 -9.95 -6.27
N PRO A 46 -21.02 -9.51 -6.68
CA PRO A 46 -22.09 -9.15 -5.75
C PRO A 46 -22.47 -10.28 -4.79
N ALA A 47 -22.65 -11.50 -5.30
CA ALA A 47 -23.02 -12.66 -4.47
C ALA A 47 -21.96 -12.93 -3.39
N HIS A 48 -20.67 -12.84 -3.74
CA HIS A 48 -19.58 -12.97 -2.79
C HIS A 48 -19.49 -11.80 -1.81
N TRP A 49 -19.80 -10.58 -2.25
CA TRP A 49 -19.84 -9.42 -1.37
C TRP A 49 -20.96 -9.54 -0.36
N ASP A 50 -22.15 -9.95 -0.77
CA ASP A 50 -23.31 -10.04 0.11
C ASP A 50 -23.21 -11.18 1.12
N ALA A 51 -22.57 -12.29 0.72
CA ALA A 51 -22.25 -13.39 1.62
C ALA A 51 -21.23 -13.04 2.73
N MET A 52 -20.47 -11.93 2.60
CA MET A 52 -19.49 -11.54 3.61
C MET A 52 -20.11 -10.89 4.84
N THR A 53 -19.55 -11.22 6.01
CA THR A 53 -19.91 -10.56 7.26
C THR A 53 -19.43 -9.10 7.28
N LYS A 54 -20.03 -8.28 8.16
CA LYS A 54 -19.58 -6.89 8.38
C LYS A 54 -18.09 -6.82 8.76
N GLY A 55 -17.60 -7.79 9.54
CA GLY A 55 -16.19 -7.90 9.91
C GLY A 55 -15.27 -8.12 8.70
N GLN A 56 -15.68 -8.98 7.76
CA GLN A 56 -14.94 -9.21 6.50
C GLN A 56 -14.99 -7.98 5.58
N LYS A 57 -16.16 -7.35 5.43
CA LYS A 57 -16.31 -6.10 4.66
C LYS A 57 -15.42 -4.98 5.19
N ASN A 58 -15.23 -4.91 6.52
CA ASN A 58 -14.35 -3.93 7.15
C ASN A 58 -12.88 -4.05 6.72
N LEU A 59 -12.41 -5.22 6.28
CA LEU A 59 -11.04 -5.41 5.78
C LEU A 59 -10.77 -4.57 4.52
N PHE A 60 -11.82 -4.25 3.76
CA PHE A 60 -11.73 -3.49 2.52
C PHE A 60 -11.89 -1.97 2.70
N GLN A 61 -12.11 -1.50 3.94
CA GLN A 61 -12.18 -0.08 4.23
C GLN A 61 -10.81 0.59 4.03
N LYS A 62 -10.79 1.73 3.35
CA LYS A 62 -9.58 2.53 3.11
C LYS A 62 -8.76 2.77 4.37
N LYS A 63 -9.40 3.22 5.46
CA LYS A 63 -8.73 3.48 6.74
C LYS A 63 -8.03 2.24 7.30
N ARG A 64 -8.68 1.06 7.21
CA ARG A 64 -8.13 -0.21 7.69
C ARG A 64 -6.95 -0.69 6.84
N ILE A 65 -7.10 -0.63 5.51
CA ILE A 65 -6.03 -0.98 4.57
C ILE A 65 -4.81 -0.09 4.79
N LEU A 66 -4.99 1.23 4.81
CA LEU A 66 -3.89 2.17 5.01
C LEU A 66 -3.21 2.01 6.37
N ALA A 67 -3.98 1.78 7.44
CA ALA A 67 -3.41 1.52 8.76
C ALA A 67 -2.55 0.23 8.77
N ARG A 68 -2.99 -0.82 8.08
CA ARG A 68 -2.22 -2.06 7.93
C ARG A 68 -0.96 -1.83 7.11
N VAL A 69 -1.08 -1.18 5.96
CA VAL A 69 0.02 -0.87 5.06
C VAL A 69 1.07 -0.02 5.78
N ALA A 70 0.66 1.00 6.55
CA ALA A 70 1.56 1.82 7.37
C ALA A 70 2.29 1.03 8.47
N ARG A 71 1.70 -0.08 8.96
CA ARG A 71 2.31 -1.00 9.92
C ARG A 71 3.17 -2.09 9.25
N SER A 72 3.18 -2.18 7.92
CA SER A 72 3.97 -3.18 7.21
C SER A 72 5.47 -2.97 7.49
N PRO A 73 6.20 -4.01 7.91
CA PRO A 73 7.63 -3.93 8.19
C PRO A 73 8.43 -3.54 6.93
N GLN A 74 7.96 -3.90 5.74
CA GLN A 74 8.59 -3.52 4.47
C GLN A 74 8.50 -2.01 4.22
N ILE A 75 7.34 -1.39 4.47
CA ILE A 75 7.19 0.07 4.34
C ILE A 75 7.99 0.79 5.42
N ARG A 76 8.05 0.22 6.64
CA ARG A 76 8.93 0.73 7.69
C ARG A 76 10.40 0.67 7.24
N LEU A 77 10.84 -0.43 6.64
CA LEU A 77 12.19 -0.59 6.11
C LEU A 77 12.50 0.44 5.02
N CYS A 78 11.63 0.57 4.00
CA CYS A 78 11.80 1.56 2.93
C CYS A 78 11.90 3.00 3.47
N ARG A 79 11.09 3.36 4.48
CA ARG A 79 11.18 4.68 5.13
C ARG A 79 12.49 4.89 5.86
N VAL A 80 13.00 3.86 6.54
CA VAL A 80 14.29 3.93 7.25
C VAL A 80 15.44 4.09 6.25
N LEU A 81 15.45 3.28 5.19
CA LEU A 81 16.46 3.34 4.13
C LEU A 81 16.45 4.71 3.43
N HIS A 82 15.29 5.16 2.97
CA HIS A 82 15.14 6.48 2.33
C HIS A 82 15.58 7.62 3.27
N ARG A 83 15.27 7.53 4.57
CA ARG A 83 15.72 8.52 5.56
C ARG A 83 17.25 8.53 5.71
N ASN A 84 17.89 7.37 5.63
CA ASN A 84 19.35 7.25 5.71
C ASN A 84 20.03 7.78 4.43
N GLU A 85 19.44 7.55 3.26
CA GLU A 85 19.88 8.13 1.98
C GLU A 85 19.77 9.66 1.99
N CYS A 86 18.62 10.23 2.39
CA CYS A 86 18.47 11.69 2.50
C CYS A 86 19.46 12.30 3.50
N LYS A 87 19.74 11.62 4.62
CA LYS A 87 20.76 12.05 5.59
C LYS A 87 22.16 12.02 4.99
N SER A 88 22.49 10.98 4.24
CA SER A 88 23.77 10.86 3.54
C SER A 88 23.97 12.02 2.55
N ILE A 89 22.96 12.29 1.70
CA ILE A 89 22.98 13.40 0.73
C ILE A 89 23.10 14.75 1.44
N ALA A 90 22.32 14.99 2.49
CA ALA A 90 22.38 16.23 3.27
C ALA A 90 23.74 16.43 3.95
N ASN A 91 24.39 15.36 4.40
CA ASN A 91 25.73 15.42 4.99
C ASN A 91 26.81 15.67 3.94
N TYR A 92 26.68 15.07 2.75
CA TYR A 92 27.55 15.35 1.61
C TYR A 92 27.46 16.84 1.20
N MET A 93 26.25 17.35 1.02
CA MET A 93 25.99 18.77 0.70
C MET A 93 26.57 19.72 1.75
N ARG A 94 26.43 19.42 3.05
CA ARG A 94 27.03 20.23 4.11
C ARG A 94 28.56 20.22 4.06
N ARG A 95 29.19 19.07 3.79
CA ARG A 95 30.65 18.95 3.68
C ARG A 95 31.20 19.70 2.46
N THR A 96 30.53 19.63 1.31
CA THR A 96 30.95 20.34 0.10
C THR A 96 30.82 21.85 0.27
N PHE A 97 29.74 22.33 0.89
CA PHE A 97 29.56 23.75 1.19
C PHE A 97 30.63 24.30 2.15
N ARG A 98 30.95 23.55 3.21
CA ARG A 98 32.00 23.91 4.18
C ARG A 98 33.39 23.95 3.54
N ARG A 99 33.72 23.01 2.66
CA ARG A 99 34.98 23.03 1.88
C ARG A 99 35.07 24.24 0.97
N LYS A 100 33.96 24.63 0.34
CA LYS A 100 33.92 25.79 -0.58
C LYS A 100 34.11 27.12 0.15
N GLN A 101 33.65 27.25 1.40
CA GLN A 101 33.92 28.44 2.23
C GLN A 101 35.38 28.51 2.69
N ASN A 102 35.99 27.40 3.13
CA ASN A 102 37.38 27.39 3.57
C ASN A 102 38.38 27.72 2.45
N ASN A 103 38.06 27.38 1.19
CA ASN A 103 38.91 27.70 0.04
C ASN A 103 38.78 29.16 -0.44
N ARG A 104 37.78 29.92 0.05
CA ARG A 104 37.60 31.35 -0.27
C ARG A 104 38.19 32.27 0.80
N ALA A 105 38.60 31.72 1.93
CA ALA A 105 39.21 32.43 3.05
C ALA A 105 40.75 32.32 3.07
N LYS A 106 41.35 31.81 1.99
CA LYS A 106 42.79 31.81 1.69
C LYS A 106 43.01 32.67 0.46
#